data_AF-A0A7V9UTH2-F1
#
_entry.id   AF-A0A7V9UTH2-F1
#
_cell.length_a   1.000
_cell.length_b   1.000
_cell.length_c   1.000
_cell.angle_alpha   90.00
_cell.angle_beta   90.00
_cell.angle_gamma   90.00
#
_symmetry.space_group_name_H-M   'P 1'
#
loop_
_entity.id
_entity.type
_entity.pdbx_description
1 polymer ?
#
loop_
_entity_poly.entity_id
_entity_poly.type
_entity_poly.pdbx_seq_one_letter_code
_entity_poly.pdbx_strand_id
1 'polypeptide(L)'
;YFIAPILKKLNYTDEDCAIGFRLIIHKGVKKERREVDFAVFDGALREKEKALIVVEAKSSEKKLTDDAVGQAHSYAVELSTPYYIVTNGNQIMVFLFRGGLVEDNQIMNFTRQELRLKWQEFYGRLCKASVIETKRKIKEIMSSI
;
A
#
# COMPACT_ATOMS: atom_id res chain seq x y z
N TYR A 1 -12.40 -2.52 9.82
CA TYR A 1 -11.18 -1.70 9.62
C TYR A 1 -11.54 -0.34 9.04
N PHE A 2 -10.93 0.74 9.53
CA PHE A 2 -11.15 2.12 9.02
C PHE A 2 -10.87 2.25 7.51
N ILE A 3 -9.87 1.55 6.99
CA ILE A 3 -9.43 1.68 5.61
C ILE A 3 -10.37 1.01 4.58
N ALA A 4 -11.11 -0.03 4.97
CA ALA A 4 -11.99 -0.78 4.06
C ALA A 4 -13.04 0.09 3.33
N PRO A 5 -13.84 0.95 4.01
CA PRO A 5 -14.75 1.85 3.32
C PRO A 5 -14.03 2.89 2.45
N ILE A 6 -12.80 3.27 2.77
CA ILE A 6 -11.99 4.19 1.96
C ILE A 6 -11.59 3.50 0.65
N LEU A 7 -11.10 2.26 0.70
CA LEU A 7 -10.76 1.47 -0.48
C LEU A 7 -11.97 1.32 -1.42
N LYS A 8 -13.17 1.08 -0.88
CA LYS A 8 -14.41 1.07 -1.69
C LYS A 8 -14.67 2.41 -2.39
N LYS A 9 -14.43 3.53 -1.71
CA LYS A 9 -14.53 4.88 -2.29
C LYS A 9 -13.43 5.22 -3.29
N LEU A 10 -12.32 4.47 -3.30
CA LEU A 10 -11.27 4.50 -4.31
C LEU A 10 -11.53 3.56 -5.49
N ASN A 11 -12.74 2.98 -5.58
CA ASN A 11 -13.20 2.02 -6.59
C ASN A 11 -12.50 0.65 -6.54
N TYR A 12 -11.99 0.26 -5.36
CA TYR A 12 -11.62 -1.13 -5.12
C TYR A 12 -12.83 -1.93 -4.66
N THR A 13 -12.95 -3.14 -5.20
CA THR A 13 -13.99 -4.10 -4.84
C THR A 13 -13.51 -5.04 -3.74
N ASP A 14 -14.42 -5.84 -3.19
CA ASP A 14 -14.05 -6.88 -2.23
C ASP A 14 -13.16 -7.96 -2.90
N GLU A 15 -13.31 -8.21 -4.20
CA GLU A 15 -12.44 -9.12 -4.97
C GLU A 15 -11.01 -8.60 -5.12
N ASP A 16 -10.81 -7.28 -5.14
CA ASP A 16 -9.49 -6.65 -5.19
C ASP A 16 -8.75 -6.77 -3.86
N CYS A 17 -9.46 -6.92 -2.73
CA CYS A 17 -8.89 -6.82 -1.39
C CYS A 17 -8.64 -8.21 -0.76
N ALA A 18 -7.41 -8.47 -0.35
CA ALA A 18 -7.04 -9.62 0.47
C ALA A 18 -6.66 -9.16 1.89
N ILE A 19 -7.51 -9.50 2.87
CA ILE A 19 -7.29 -9.22 4.29
C ILE A 19 -6.46 -10.36 4.89
N GLY A 20 -5.43 -10.04 5.67
CA GLY A 20 -4.56 -11.06 6.27
C GLY A 20 -3.75 -11.82 5.21
N PHE A 21 -3.29 -11.11 4.17
CA PHE A 21 -2.58 -11.74 3.06
C PHE A 21 -1.19 -12.21 3.51
N ARG A 22 -0.89 -13.49 3.29
CA ARG A 22 0.36 -14.10 3.76
C ARG A 22 1.47 -13.96 2.74
N LEU A 23 2.60 -13.47 3.21
CA LEU A 23 3.83 -13.31 2.45
C LEU A 23 4.94 -14.17 3.06
N ILE A 24 5.90 -14.55 2.21
CA ILE A 24 7.18 -15.11 2.66
C ILE A 24 8.23 -14.06 2.37
N ILE A 25 8.76 -13.43 3.42
CA ILE A 25 9.85 -12.47 3.30
C ILE A 25 11.18 -13.21 3.42
N HIS A 26 12.07 -12.95 2.48
CA HIS A 26 13.41 -13.50 2.46
C HIS A 26 14.39 -12.53 3.11
N LYS A 27 15.02 -12.94 4.22
CA LYS A 27 16.09 -12.19 4.90
C LYS A 27 17.37 -13.03 4.88
N GLY A 28 18.15 -12.89 3.81
CA GLY A 28 19.26 -13.80 3.51
C GLY A 28 18.75 -15.23 3.32
N VAL A 29 19.32 -16.19 4.06
CA VAL A 29 18.89 -17.60 4.04
C VAL A 29 17.61 -17.87 4.83
N LYS A 30 17.17 -16.92 5.68
CA LYS A 30 15.97 -17.09 6.50
C LYS A 30 14.71 -16.72 5.72
N LYS A 31 13.71 -17.59 5.81
CA LYS A 31 12.35 -17.35 5.30
C LYS A 31 11.44 -17.08 6.48
N GLU A 32 10.78 -15.93 6.47
CA GLU A 32 9.84 -15.54 7.51
C GLU A 32 8.44 -15.40 6.92
N ARG A 33 7.46 -16.08 7.52
CA ARG A 33 6.05 -15.88 7.16
C ARG A 33 5.55 -14.62 7.84
N ARG A 34 5.01 -13.70 7.06
CA ARG A 34 4.38 -12.47 7.53
C ARG A 34 2.97 -12.37 6.99
N GLU A 35 2.15 -11.59 7.67
CA GLU A 35 0.77 -11.36 7.30
C GLU A 35 0.55 -9.85 7.19
N VAL A 36 0.02 -9.42 6.05
CA VAL A 36 -0.31 -8.02 5.76
C VAL A 36 -1.77 -7.80 6.11
N ASP A 37 -2.10 -6.69 6.78
CA ASP A 37 -3.49 -6.38 7.12
C ASP A 37 -4.36 -6.29 5.86
N PHE A 38 -3.92 -5.55 4.84
CA PHE A 38 -4.54 -5.55 3.51
C PHE A 38 -3.50 -5.57 2.40
N ALA A 39 -3.67 -6.47 1.44
CA ALA A 39 -3.07 -6.37 0.12
C ALA A 39 -4.19 -6.14 -0.92
N VAL A 40 -4.02 -5.13 -1.77
CA VAL A 40 -4.99 -4.73 -2.80
C VAL A 40 -4.42 -5.09 -4.16
N PHE A 41 -5.22 -5.72 -5.02
CA PHE A 41 -4.83 -6.23 -6.32
C PHE A 41 -5.72 -5.66 -7.44
N ASP A 42 -5.27 -5.79 -8.68
CA ASP A 42 -6.09 -5.64 -9.88
C ASP A 42 -6.85 -6.95 -10.15
N GLY A 43 -8.02 -7.08 -9.53
CA GLY A 43 -8.89 -8.26 -9.62
C GLY A 43 -8.57 -9.34 -8.58
N ALA A 44 -9.10 -10.55 -8.81
CA ALA A 44 -9.04 -11.67 -7.87
C ALA A 44 -7.66 -12.38 -7.80
N LEU A 45 -6.79 -12.18 -8.79
CA LEU A 45 -5.50 -12.84 -8.86
C LEU A 45 -4.51 -12.26 -7.84
N ARG A 46 -3.85 -13.12 -7.07
CA ARG A 46 -2.98 -12.75 -5.95
C ARG A 46 -1.50 -12.81 -6.31
N GLU A 47 -1.17 -12.20 -7.45
CA GLU A 47 0.16 -12.21 -8.05
C GLU A 47 0.85 -10.86 -7.86
N LYS A 48 2.19 -10.86 -7.85
CA LYS A 48 2.99 -9.62 -7.67
C LYS A 48 2.68 -8.61 -8.76
N GLU A 49 2.48 -9.06 -9.99
CA GLU A 49 2.15 -8.27 -11.17
C GLU A 49 0.81 -7.55 -10.99
N LYS A 50 -0.11 -8.14 -10.22
CA LYS A 50 -1.44 -7.61 -9.94
C LYS A 50 -1.51 -6.76 -8.67
N ALA A 51 -0.52 -6.82 -7.79
CA ALA A 51 -0.53 -6.08 -6.53
C ALA A 51 -0.46 -4.55 -6.72
N LEU A 52 -1.37 -3.78 -6.13
CA LEU A 52 -1.51 -2.34 -6.32
C LEU A 52 -1.14 -1.53 -5.07
N ILE A 53 -1.66 -1.93 -3.91
CA ILE A 53 -1.45 -1.21 -2.65
C ILE A 53 -1.27 -2.22 -1.53
N VAL A 54 -0.33 -1.95 -0.62
CA VAL A 54 -0.29 -2.57 0.70
C VAL A 54 -0.81 -1.60 1.75
N VAL A 55 -1.59 -2.08 2.72
CA VAL A 55 -1.94 -1.31 3.92
C VAL A 55 -1.47 -2.03 5.16
N GLU A 56 -0.71 -1.32 5.98
CA GLU A 56 -0.38 -1.70 7.36
C GLU A 56 -1.25 -0.88 8.32
N ALA A 57 -2.07 -1.57 9.10
CA ALA A 57 -3.02 -0.98 10.02
C ALA A 57 -2.62 -1.23 11.48
N LYS A 58 -2.59 -0.18 12.30
CA LYS A 58 -2.37 -0.27 13.75
C LYS A 58 -3.64 0.09 14.52
N SER A 59 -3.68 -0.29 15.80
CA SER A 59 -4.72 0.19 16.73
C SER A 59 -4.69 1.72 16.81
N SER A 60 -5.85 2.36 16.98
CA SER A 60 -6.01 3.81 17.04
C SER A 60 -5.27 4.50 18.18
N GLU A 61 -4.92 3.75 19.21
CA GLU A 61 -4.14 4.23 20.36
C GLU A 61 -2.63 4.23 20.09
N LYS A 62 -2.17 3.51 19.06
CA LYS A 62 -0.75 3.42 18.72
C LYS A 62 -0.35 4.56 17.80
N LYS A 63 0.81 5.16 18.09
CA LYS A 63 1.49 6.06 17.15
C LYS A 63 1.98 5.29 15.93
N LEU A 64 2.01 5.94 14.78
CA LEU A 64 2.66 5.40 13.59
C LEU A 64 4.16 5.60 13.74
N THR A 65 4.91 4.50 13.81
CA THR A 65 6.36 4.48 14.03
C THR A 65 7.09 4.07 12.75
N ASP A 66 8.40 4.33 12.71
CA ASP A 66 9.27 3.90 11.61
C ASP A 66 9.24 2.38 11.43
N ASP A 67 9.03 1.60 12.51
CA ASP A 67 8.85 0.15 12.41
C ASP A 67 7.59 -0.25 11.62
N ALA A 68 6.50 0.51 11.74
CA ALA A 68 5.28 0.26 10.97
C ALA A 68 5.48 0.64 9.49
N VAL A 69 6.21 1.73 9.24
CA VAL A 69 6.62 2.12 7.88
C VAL A 69 7.54 1.08 7.27
N GLY A 70 8.53 0.59 8.01
CA GLY A 70 9.46 -0.45 7.58
C GLY A 70 8.77 -1.79 7.29
N GLN A 71 7.74 -2.15 8.05
CA GLN A 71 6.89 -3.31 7.75
C GLN A 71 6.17 -3.13 6.41
N ALA A 72 5.44 -2.02 6.24
CA ALA A 72 4.72 -1.74 5.00
C ALA A 72 5.65 -1.67 3.77
N HIS A 73 6.82 -1.04 3.91
CA HIS A 73 7.89 -1.03 2.92
C HIS A 73 8.31 -2.46 2.56
N SER A 74 8.61 -3.31 3.55
CA SER A 74 9.06 -4.69 3.27
C SER A 74 8.03 -5.51 2.50
N TYR A 75 6.74 -5.27 2.73
CA TYR A 75 5.66 -5.87 1.98
C TYR A 75 5.54 -5.29 0.56
N ALA A 76 5.73 -3.99 0.40
CA ALA A 76 5.76 -3.33 -0.91
C ALA A 76 6.91 -3.85 -1.78
N VAL A 77 8.09 -4.10 -1.19
CA VAL A 77 9.22 -4.78 -1.85
C VAL A 77 8.80 -6.17 -2.32
N GLU A 78 8.27 -7.00 -1.41
CA GLU A 78 7.91 -8.39 -1.73
C GLU A 78 6.83 -8.46 -2.81
N LEU A 79 5.82 -7.59 -2.76
CA LEU A 79 4.71 -7.58 -3.71
C LEU A 79 4.94 -6.69 -4.94
N SER A 80 5.99 -5.88 -4.95
CA SER A 80 6.26 -4.88 -6.00
C SER A 80 5.05 -3.96 -6.26
N THR A 81 4.43 -3.47 -5.19
CA THR A 81 3.31 -2.52 -5.27
C THR A 81 3.82 -1.09 -5.48
N PRO A 82 3.16 -0.26 -6.31
CA PRO A 82 3.54 1.15 -6.49
C PRO A 82 3.35 2.01 -5.23
N TYR A 83 2.39 1.67 -4.36
CA TYR A 83 2.11 2.43 -3.15
C TYR A 83 1.95 1.54 -1.93
N TYR A 84 2.21 2.09 -0.76
CA TYR A 84 1.75 1.52 0.51
C TYR A 84 1.23 2.60 1.44
N ILE A 85 0.36 2.18 2.35
CA ILE A 85 -0.34 3.03 3.31
C ILE A 85 -0.05 2.51 4.71
N VAL A 86 0.24 3.43 5.64
CA VAL A 86 0.30 3.13 7.07
C VAL A 86 -0.78 3.94 7.77
N THR A 87 -1.61 3.29 8.59
CA THR A 87 -2.70 3.98 9.28
C THR A 87 -3.03 3.38 10.63
N ASN A 88 -3.45 4.23 11.57
CA ASN A 88 -4.08 3.80 12.83
C ASN A 88 -5.57 4.20 12.87
N GLY A 89 -6.13 4.60 11.74
CA GLY A 89 -7.50 5.13 11.64
C GLY A 89 -7.66 6.61 12.04
N ASN A 90 -6.67 7.21 12.72
CA ASN A 90 -6.65 8.63 13.05
C ASN A 90 -5.66 9.42 12.19
N GLN A 91 -4.60 8.77 11.73
CA GLN A 91 -3.59 9.29 10.82
C GLN A 91 -3.45 8.34 9.62
N ILE A 92 -3.20 8.91 8.45
CA ILE A 92 -2.98 8.18 7.20
C ILE A 92 -1.68 8.71 6.60
N MET A 93 -0.74 7.80 6.37
CA MET A 93 0.50 8.08 5.67
C MET A 93 0.50 7.28 4.36
N VAL A 94 0.81 7.94 3.26
CA VAL A 94 0.87 7.31 1.92
C VAL A 94 2.27 7.50 1.38
N PHE A 95 2.82 6.42 0.86
CA PHE A 95 4.17 6.38 0.31
C PHE A 95 4.13 5.89 -1.14
N LEU A 96 4.90 6.55 -2.00
CA LEU A 96 5.24 6.05 -3.33
C LEU A 96 6.49 5.20 -3.22
N PHE A 97 6.36 3.91 -3.54
CA PHE A 97 7.47 2.96 -3.52
C PHE A 97 8.36 3.15 -4.76
N ARG A 98 9.68 3.28 -4.55
CA ARG A 98 10.65 3.58 -5.63
C ARG A 98 11.69 2.48 -5.86
N GLY A 99 11.34 1.22 -5.58
CA GLY A 99 12.16 0.07 -5.96
C GLY A 99 13.16 -0.39 -4.89
N GLY A 100 12.93 -0.08 -3.62
CA GLY A 100 13.61 -0.68 -2.46
C GLY A 100 15.08 -0.27 -2.25
N LEU A 101 15.71 0.38 -3.23
CA LEU A 101 17.10 0.88 -3.17
C LEU A 101 17.19 2.39 -2.91
N VAL A 102 16.08 3.10 -3.12
CA VAL A 102 15.96 4.55 -2.90
C VAL A 102 14.96 4.77 -1.79
N GLU A 103 15.17 5.82 -0.98
CA GLU A 103 14.21 6.20 0.06
C GLU A 103 12.82 6.44 -0.53
N ASP A 104 11.82 5.81 0.09
CA ASP A 104 10.44 5.93 -0.35
C ASP A 104 9.91 7.32 -0.05
N ASN A 105 9.17 7.88 -1.01
CA ASN A 105 8.66 9.23 -0.89
C ASN A 105 7.32 9.22 -0.14
N GLN A 106 7.27 9.79 1.06
CA GLN A 106 6.02 10.05 1.75
C GLN A 106 5.26 11.18 1.03
N ILE A 107 4.34 10.81 0.16
CA ILE A 107 3.60 11.75 -0.67
C ILE A 107 2.40 12.38 0.05
N MET A 108 1.88 11.74 1.10
CA MET A 108 0.80 12.30 1.92
C MET A 108 0.94 11.88 3.37
N ASN A 109 0.64 12.79 4.29
CA ASN A 109 0.50 12.53 5.72
C ASN A 109 -0.55 13.49 6.29
N PHE A 110 -1.65 12.94 6.77
CA PHE A 110 -2.77 13.74 7.26
C PHE A 110 -3.61 12.96 8.26
N THR A 111 -4.39 13.69 9.05
CA THR A 111 -5.32 13.13 10.03
C THR A 111 -6.67 12.77 9.39
N ARG A 112 -7.46 11.93 10.06
CA ARG A 112 -8.81 11.57 9.63
C ARG A 112 -9.72 12.80 9.46
N GLN A 113 -9.53 13.85 10.25
CA GLN A 113 -10.31 15.08 10.16
C GLN A 113 -10.02 15.84 8.86
N GLU A 114 -8.77 15.77 8.39
CA GLU A 114 -8.33 16.41 7.15
C GLU A 114 -8.68 15.60 5.89
N LEU A 115 -9.14 14.35 6.03
CA LEU A 115 -9.44 13.46 4.89
C LEU A 115 -10.39 14.11 3.89
N ARG A 116 -11.42 14.85 4.34
CA ARG A 116 -12.35 15.55 3.44
C ARG A 116 -11.65 16.61 2.59
N LEU A 117 -10.73 17.38 3.20
CA LEU A 117 -9.97 18.42 2.52
C LEU A 117 -8.93 17.82 1.56
N LYS A 118 -8.33 16.68 1.94
CA LYS A 118 -7.34 15.96 1.14
C LYS A 118 -7.94 14.97 0.14
N TRP A 119 -9.27 14.80 0.12
CA TRP A 119 -9.92 13.73 -0.63
C TRP A 119 -9.63 13.77 -2.13
N GLN A 120 -9.66 14.95 -2.75
CA GLN A 120 -9.43 15.06 -4.19
C GLN A 120 -8.02 14.61 -4.57
N GLU A 121 -7.00 15.02 -3.81
CA GLU A 121 -5.62 14.58 -4.02
C GLU A 121 -5.47 13.07 -3.74
N PHE A 122 -6.00 12.61 -2.60
CA PHE A 122 -5.95 11.21 -2.19
C PHE A 122 -6.59 10.29 -3.23
N TYR A 123 -7.80 10.64 -3.70
CA TYR A 123 -8.50 9.92 -4.76
C TYR A 123 -7.77 9.98 -6.09
N GLY A 124 -7.29 11.16 -6.49
CA GLY A 124 -6.57 11.33 -7.76
C GLY A 124 -5.32 10.46 -7.86
N ARG A 125 -4.64 10.23 -6.72
CA ARG A 125 -3.45 9.37 -6.63
C ARG A 125 -3.79 7.89 -6.47
N LEU A 126 -4.77 7.56 -5.63
CA LEU A 126 -4.97 6.19 -5.14
C LEU A 126 -6.25 5.51 -5.66
N CYS A 127 -7.05 6.14 -6.53
CA CYS A 127 -8.15 5.40 -7.14
C CYS A 127 -7.60 4.28 -8.03
N LYS A 128 -8.35 3.18 -8.15
CA LYS A 128 -7.91 1.95 -8.83
C LYS A 128 -7.27 2.22 -10.20
N ALA A 129 -7.92 3.03 -11.03
CA ALA A 129 -7.42 3.38 -12.36
C ALA A 129 -6.07 4.10 -12.33
N SER A 130 -5.90 5.10 -11.45
CA SER A 130 -4.65 5.84 -11.30
C SER A 130 -3.50 4.94 -10.86
N VAL A 131 -3.75 4.01 -9.93
CA VAL A 131 -2.70 3.12 -9.41
C VAL A 131 -2.29 2.07 -10.43
N ILE A 132 -3.23 1.52 -11.19
CA ILE A 132 -2.94 0.61 -12.32
C ILE A 132 -2.06 1.33 -13.34
N GLU A 133 -2.39 2.56 -13.69
CA GLU A 133 -1.63 3.35 -14.64
C GLU A 133 -0.21 3.68 -14.13
N THR A 134 -0.07 4.05 -12.85
CA THR A 134 1.24 4.23 -12.21
C THR A 134 2.06 2.94 -12.28
N LYS A 135 1.46 1.79 -11.97
CA LYS A 135 2.15 0.51 -12.03
C LYS A 135 2.62 0.17 -13.44
N ARG A 136 1.78 0.42 -14.46
CA ARG A 136 2.14 0.26 -15.87
C ARG A 136 3.36 1.11 -16.23
N LYS A 137 3.37 2.40 -15.87
CA LYS A 137 4.50 3.31 -16.12
C LYS A 137 5.78 2.87 -15.44
N ILE A 138 5.71 2.43 -14.19
CA ILE A 138 6.89 1.91 -13.46
C ILE A 138 7.45 0.69 -14.19
N LYS A 139 6.59 -0.23 -14.63
CA LYS A 139 7.00 -1.42 -15.39
C LYS A 139 7.69 -1.05 -16.71
N GLU A 140 7.16 -0.07 -17.44
CA GLU A 140 7.74 0.40 -18.71
C GLU A 140 9.11 1.03 -18.54
N ILE A 141 9.28 1.85 -17.48
CA ILE A 141 10.58 2.43 -17.13
C ILE A 141 11.57 1.32 -16.78
N MET A 142 11.17 0.34 -15.97
CA MET A 142 12.03 -0.77 -15.57
C MET A 142 12.38 -1.71 -16.73
N SER A 143 11.52 -1.88 -17.73
CA SER A 143 11.82 -2.69 -18.92
C SER A 143 12.70 -1.98 -19.95
N SER A 144 12.92 -0.68 -19.79
CA SER A 144 13.73 0.15 -20.69
C SER A 144 15.16 0.38 -20.17
N ILE A 145 15.50 -0.20 -19.02
CA ILE A 145 16.83 -0.17 -18.37
C ILE A 145 17.44 -1.56 -18.50
#